data_AF-A0A9D5K673-F1
#
_entry.id   AF-A0A9D5K673-F1
#
_cell.length_a   1.000
_cell.length_b   1.000
_cell.length_c   1.000
_cell.angle_alpha   90.00
_cell.angle_beta   90.00
_cell.angle_gamma   90.00
#
_symmetry.space_group_name_H-M   'P 1'
#
loop_
_entity.id
_entity.type
_entity.pdbx_description
1 polymer ?
#
loop_
_entity_poly.entity_id
_entity_poly.type
_entity_poly.pdbx_seq_one_letter_code
_entity_poly.pdbx_strand_id
1 'polypeptide(L)'
;MFHELARTTKEGFKKNAIPGFFLQIVALTIVLLYYFVPASHGVFDLAAGIKTQGGYFYSSLATAFFGGFVPFVYLSLSGRIAPKDRIGHGTFLVIFWAVQGMVVDTLYTQQARWFGSGAEFETIVKKVLVDQGPFNLLWATPTTILLYGWKDSDFSLERFREKISARTLLYSYVSVQVNAWFLWIPCVAIIYSL
;
A
#
# COMPACT_ATOMS: atom_id res chain seq x y z
N MET A 1 -27.07 9.08 -7.07
CA MET A 1 -26.28 7.89 -6.68
C MET A 1 -25.02 7.72 -7.54
N PHE A 2 -25.14 7.36 -8.82
CA PHE A 2 -23.98 7.12 -9.70
C PHE A 2 -23.08 8.36 -9.89
N HIS A 3 -23.68 9.55 -10.00
CA HIS A 3 -22.96 10.82 -10.15
C HIS A 3 -22.07 11.15 -8.94
N GLU A 4 -22.53 10.83 -7.73
CA GLU A 4 -21.80 11.10 -6.49
C GLU A 4 -20.59 10.16 -6.36
N LEU A 5 -20.79 8.87 -6.65
CA LEU A 5 -19.71 7.90 -6.71
C LEU A 5 -18.66 8.26 -7.77
N ALA A 6 -19.10 8.59 -9.00
CA ALA A 6 -18.19 8.98 -10.07
C ALA A 6 -17.36 10.22 -9.72
N ARG A 7 -17.97 11.20 -9.04
CA ARG A 7 -17.27 12.39 -8.55
C ARG A 7 -16.23 12.03 -7.48
N THR A 8 -16.61 11.28 -6.45
CA THR A 8 -15.69 10.89 -5.36
C THR A 8 -14.52 10.06 -5.89
N THR A 9 -14.78 9.11 -6.80
CA THR A 9 -13.73 8.32 -7.45
C THR A 9 -12.79 9.20 -8.25
N LYS A 10 -13.31 10.14 -9.06
CA LYS A 10 -12.51 11.07 -9.86
C LYS A 10 -11.64 11.99 -9.00
N GLU A 11 -12.18 12.52 -7.91
CA GLU A 11 -11.43 13.36 -6.97
C GLU A 11 -10.34 12.57 -6.26
N GLY A 12 -10.66 11.35 -5.82
CA GLY A 12 -9.69 10.40 -5.26
C GLY A 12 -8.57 10.09 -6.24
N PHE A 13 -8.91 9.81 -7.51
CA PHE A 13 -7.93 9.56 -8.55
C PHE A 13 -7.01 10.76 -8.75
N LYS A 14 -7.56 11.97 -8.93
CA LYS A 14 -6.76 13.19 -9.15
C LYS A 14 -5.75 13.46 -8.03
N LYS A 15 -6.14 13.22 -6.77
CA LYS A 15 -5.26 13.42 -5.60
C LYS A 15 -4.12 12.40 -5.55
N ASN A 16 -4.36 11.18 -6.05
CA ASN A 16 -3.42 10.06 -5.92
C ASN A 16 -2.68 9.73 -7.23
N ALA A 17 -3.10 10.29 -8.37
CA ALA A 17 -2.53 9.97 -9.69
C ALA A 17 -1.04 10.33 -9.76
N ILE A 18 -0.66 11.56 -9.41
CA ILE A 18 0.75 12.00 -9.45
C ILE A 18 1.65 11.12 -8.56
N PRO A 19 1.38 10.96 -7.25
CA PRO A 19 2.22 10.11 -6.43
C PRO A 19 2.17 8.63 -6.85
N GLY A 20 1.03 8.15 -7.36
CA GLY A 20 0.89 6.79 -7.85
C GLY A 20 1.71 6.51 -9.12
N PHE A 21 1.66 7.41 -10.12
CA PHE A 21 2.49 7.29 -11.32
C PHE A 21 3.98 7.45 -11.00
N PHE A 22 4.33 8.33 -10.08
CA PHE A 22 5.71 8.43 -9.60
C PHE A 22 6.20 7.10 -9.02
N LEU A 23 5.38 6.45 -8.17
CA LEU A 23 5.71 5.12 -7.63
C LEU A 23 5.90 4.08 -8.74
N GLN A 24 5.02 4.07 -9.75
CA GLN A 24 5.14 3.15 -10.90
C GLN A 24 6.44 3.39 -11.69
N ILE A 25 6.81 4.66 -11.92
CA ILE A 25 8.07 5.01 -12.61
C ILE A 25 9.27 4.53 -11.80
N VAL A 26 9.27 4.72 -10.49
CA VAL A 26 10.34 4.25 -9.60
C VAL A 26 10.44 2.72 -9.65
N ALA A 27 9.32 2.01 -9.53
CA ALA A 27 9.29 0.54 -9.61
C ALA A 27 9.80 0.05 -10.96
N LEU A 28 9.36 0.66 -12.06
CA LEU A 28 9.82 0.31 -13.41
C LEU A 28 11.31 0.57 -13.57
N THR A 29 11.81 1.68 -13.04
CA THR A 29 13.25 2.01 -13.07
C THR A 29 14.07 0.94 -12.34
N ILE A 30 13.60 0.48 -11.18
CA ILE A 30 14.26 -0.61 -10.44
C ILE A 30 14.32 -1.89 -11.28
N VAL A 31 13.22 -2.28 -11.91
CA VAL A 31 13.17 -3.44 -12.82
C VAL A 31 14.15 -3.30 -13.99
N LEU A 32 14.16 -2.14 -14.64
CA LEU A 32 15.06 -1.89 -15.77
C LEU A 32 16.53 -1.93 -15.34
N LEU A 33 16.87 -1.38 -14.17
CA LEU A 33 18.22 -1.48 -13.63
C LEU A 33 18.61 -2.95 -13.36
N TYR A 34 17.71 -3.72 -12.74
CA TYR A 34 17.93 -5.13 -12.43
C TYR A 34 18.24 -5.97 -13.67
N TYR A 35 17.48 -5.79 -14.76
CA TYR A 35 17.66 -6.61 -15.97
C TYR A 35 18.75 -6.08 -16.92
N PHE A 36 18.96 -4.77 -17.02
CA PHE A 36 19.78 -4.18 -18.09
C PHE A 36 21.11 -3.55 -17.62
N VAL A 37 21.31 -3.37 -16.31
CA VAL A 37 22.52 -2.71 -15.79
C VAL A 37 23.27 -3.66 -14.84
N PRO A 38 24.23 -4.46 -15.35
CA PRO A 38 24.99 -5.41 -14.52
C PRO A 38 25.70 -4.77 -13.32
N ALA A 39 26.14 -3.51 -13.45
CA ALA A 39 26.77 -2.76 -12.37
C ALA A 39 25.85 -2.55 -11.14
N SER A 40 24.53 -2.69 -11.32
CA SER A 40 23.55 -2.57 -10.23
C SER A 40 23.32 -3.87 -9.45
N HIS A 41 23.75 -5.03 -9.97
CA HIS A 41 23.49 -6.33 -9.35
C HIS A 41 24.03 -6.43 -7.93
N GLY A 42 25.23 -5.91 -7.65
CA GLY A 42 25.79 -5.91 -6.30
C GLY A 42 24.93 -5.15 -5.27
N VAL A 43 24.23 -4.09 -5.70
CA VAL A 43 23.28 -3.35 -4.83
C VAL A 43 22.03 -4.18 -4.56
N PHE A 44 21.51 -4.87 -5.59
CA PHE A 44 20.35 -5.75 -5.46
C PHE A 44 20.65 -6.98 -4.62
N ASP A 45 21.82 -7.59 -4.77
CA ASP A 45 22.27 -8.73 -3.97
C ASP A 45 22.42 -8.34 -2.49
N LEU A 46 22.97 -7.14 -2.22
CA LEU A 46 23.03 -6.60 -0.86
C LEU A 46 21.62 -6.41 -0.28
N ALA A 47 20.71 -5.80 -1.05
CA ALA A 47 19.33 -5.58 -0.61
C ALA A 47 18.60 -6.92 -0.34
N ALA A 48 18.76 -7.90 -1.24
CA ALA A 48 18.21 -9.24 -1.08
C ALA A 48 18.81 -9.96 0.13
N GLY A 49 20.12 -9.83 0.36
CA GLY A 49 20.79 -10.37 1.54
C GLY A 49 20.26 -9.79 2.85
N ILE A 50 20.11 -8.47 2.93
CA ILE A 50 19.53 -7.79 4.10
C ILE A 50 18.09 -8.26 4.34
N LYS A 51 17.26 -8.33 3.29
CA LYS A 51 15.89 -8.83 3.40
C LYS A 51 15.84 -10.27 3.89
N THR A 52 16.70 -11.14 3.35
CA THR A 52 16.73 -12.56 3.71
C THR A 52 17.15 -12.77 5.16
N GLN A 53 18.11 -11.98 5.66
CA GLN A 53 18.54 -12.04 7.07
C GLN A 53 17.49 -11.45 8.03
N GLY A 54 16.84 -10.36 7.63
CA GLY A 54 15.87 -9.66 8.48
C GLY A 54 14.44 -10.22 8.41
N GLY A 55 14.11 -11.02 7.40
CA GLY A 55 12.79 -11.64 7.22
C GLY A 55 11.63 -10.66 7.39
N TYR A 56 10.59 -11.09 8.10
CA TYR A 56 9.42 -10.25 8.38
C TYR A 56 9.75 -8.99 9.18
N PHE A 57 10.82 -8.98 9.99
CA PHE A 57 11.22 -7.80 10.76
C PHE A 57 11.73 -6.69 9.83
N TYR A 58 12.52 -7.05 8.80
CA TYR A 58 12.95 -6.09 7.79
C TYR A 58 11.75 -5.50 7.03
N SER A 59 10.85 -6.35 6.54
CA SER A 59 9.66 -5.90 5.78
C SER A 59 8.75 -5.02 6.64
N SER A 60 8.60 -5.34 7.93
CA SER A 60 7.91 -4.50 8.90
C SER A 60 8.57 -3.13 9.05
N LEU A 61 9.86 -3.09 9.36
CA LEU A 61 10.58 -1.84 9.64
C LEU A 61 10.68 -0.93 8.41
N ALA A 62 11.00 -1.51 7.24
CA ALA A 62 11.08 -0.76 5.99
C ALA A 62 9.72 -0.14 5.63
N THR A 63 8.64 -0.91 5.73
CA THR A 63 7.29 -0.42 5.44
C THR A 63 6.82 0.60 6.47
N ALA A 64 7.11 0.38 7.76
CA ALA A 64 6.83 1.33 8.84
C ALA A 64 7.55 2.65 8.62
N PHE A 65 8.80 2.61 8.14
CA PHE A 65 9.59 3.81 7.86
C PHE A 65 9.05 4.59 6.66
N PHE A 66 8.95 3.95 5.49
CA PHE A 66 8.57 4.62 4.25
C PHE A 66 7.06 4.90 4.14
N GLY A 67 6.21 4.00 4.63
CA GLY A 67 4.76 4.16 4.63
C GLY A 67 4.21 4.89 5.86
N GLY A 68 4.86 4.76 7.01
CA GLY A 68 4.40 5.34 8.27
C GLY A 68 5.15 6.61 8.68
N PHE A 69 6.43 6.47 9.01
CA PHE A 69 7.24 7.53 9.63
C PHE A 69 7.48 8.71 8.69
N VAL A 70 7.92 8.47 7.45
CA VAL A 70 8.17 9.54 6.47
C VAL A 70 6.89 10.33 6.17
N PRO A 71 5.74 9.69 5.89
CA PRO A 71 4.47 10.41 5.75
C PRO A 71 4.06 11.15 7.01
N PHE A 72 4.25 10.57 8.20
CA PHE A 72 3.97 11.25 9.47
C PHE A 72 4.77 12.55 9.61
N VAL A 73 6.08 12.53 9.33
CA VAL A 73 6.94 13.71 9.38
C VAL A 73 6.44 14.76 8.38
N TYR A 74 6.18 14.36 7.13
CA TYR A 74 5.66 15.27 6.12
C TYR A 74 4.32 15.91 6.53
N LEU A 75 3.36 15.12 7.02
CA LEU A 75 2.05 15.61 7.46
C LEU A 75 2.17 16.53 8.69
N SER A 76 3.09 16.25 9.60
CA SER A 76 3.34 17.06 10.79
C SER A 76 4.00 18.41 10.46
N LEU A 77 4.95 18.41 9.53
CA LEU A 77 5.67 19.62 9.09
C LEU A 77 4.81 20.49 8.17
N SER A 78 3.93 19.90 7.36
CA SER A 78 2.98 20.62 6.51
C SER A 78 1.76 21.17 7.26
N GLY A 79 1.71 21.02 8.59
CA GLY A 79 0.61 21.51 9.43
C GLY A 79 -0.70 20.74 9.27
N ARG A 80 -0.68 19.55 8.62
CA ARG A 80 -1.86 18.71 8.42
C ARG A 80 -2.24 17.88 9.64
N ILE A 81 -1.37 17.83 10.66
CA ILE A 81 -1.62 17.21 11.95
C ILE A 81 -1.35 18.26 13.03
N ALA A 82 -2.36 18.56 13.86
CA ALA A 82 -2.21 19.50 14.96
C ALA A 82 -1.21 18.96 16.00
N PRO A 83 -0.41 19.82 16.66
CA PRO A 83 0.63 19.37 17.60
C PRO A 83 0.16 18.38 18.66
N LYS A 84 -1.05 18.58 19.20
CA LYS A 84 -1.66 17.72 20.22
C LYS A 84 -1.99 16.30 19.73
N ASP A 85 -2.19 16.12 18.41
CA ASP A 85 -2.63 14.85 17.82
C ASP A 85 -1.45 14.06 17.20
N ARG A 86 -0.24 14.66 17.19
CA ARG A 86 0.96 14.10 16.54
C ARG A 86 1.34 12.73 17.07
N ILE A 87 1.31 12.52 18.38
CA ILE A 87 1.71 11.23 18.98
C ILE A 87 0.75 10.14 18.51
N GLY A 88 -0.56 10.34 18.66
CA GLY A 88 -1.57 9.36 18.24
C GLY A 88 -1.48 9.05 16.74
N HIS A 89 -1.44 10.08 15.89
CA HIS A 89 -1.33 9.90 14.45
C HIS A 89 -0.03 9.24 14.01
N GLY A 90 1.11 9.62 14.61
CA GLY A 90 2.41 9.06 14.31
C GLY A 90 2.49 7.58 14.72
N THR A 91 2.07 7.26 15.95
CA THR A 91 2.02 5.88 16.43
C THR A 91 1.11 5.02 15.55
N PHE A 92 -0.07 5.51 15.19
CA PHE A 92 -0.96 4.79 14.28
C PHE A 92 -0.29 4.53 12.93
N LEU A 93 0.28 5.55 12.28
CA LEU A 93 0.86 5.40 10.95
C LEU A 93 2.02 4.39 10.97
N VAL A 94 2.92 4.50 11.94
CA VAL A 94 4.06 3.58 12.07
C VAL A 94 3.60 2.15 12.32
N ILE A 95 2.69 1.91 13.27
CA ILE A 95 2.22 0.57 13.61
C ILE A 95 1.39 -0.03 12.47
N PHE A 96 0.47 0.73 11.89
CA PHE A 96 -0.35 0.27 10.78
C PHE A 96 0.53 -0.22 9.62
N TRP A 97 1.50 0.60 9.21
CA TRP A 97 2.37 0.25 8.09
C TRP A 97 3.40 -0.83 8.42
N ALA A 98 3.86 -0.94 9.66
CA ALA A 98 4.64 -2.08 10.15
C ALA A 98 3.89 -3.41 9.93
N VAL A 99 2.63 -3.46 10.39
CA VAL A 99 1.78 -4.66 10.26
C VAL A 99 1.49 -4.95 8.79
N GLN A 100 1.14 -3.94 7.99
CA GLN A 100 0.92 -4.15 6.55
C GLN A 100 2.17 -4.68 5.85
N GLY A 101 3.37 -4.21 6.24
CA GLY A 101 4.63 -4.75 5.72
C GLY A 101 4.79 -6.25 5.95
N MET A 102 4.48 -6.73 7.16
CA MET A 102 4.53 -8.16 7.47
C MET A 102 3.48 -8.96 6.70
N VAL A 103 2.26 -8.43 6.59
CA VAL A 103 1.16 -9.09 5.88
C VAL A 103 1.47 -9.22 4.40
N VAL A 104 1.96 -8.15 3.76
CA VAL A 104 2.33 -8.16 2.33
C VAL A 104 3.51 -9.09 2.08
N ASP A 105 4.51 -9.11 2.96
CA ASP A 105 5.64 -10.04 2.83
C ASP A 105 5.20 -11.51 2.97
N THR A 106 4.27 -11.79 3.90
CA THR A 106 3.64 -13.10 4.04
C THR A 106 2.90 -13.47 2.75
N LEU A 107 2.10 -12.55 2.20
CA LEU A 107 1.39 -12.76 0.94
C LEU A 107 2.38 -13.10 -0.19
N TYR A 108 3.47 -12.35 -0.34
CA TYR A 108 4.46 -12.58 -1.39
C TYR A 108 5.16 -13.92 -1.23
N THR A 109 5.54 -14.28 0.01
CA THR A 109 6.16 -15.57 0.33
C THR A 109 5.21 -16.73 0.02
N GLN A 110 3.93 -16.61 0.36
CA GLN A 110 2.94 -17.65 0.08
C GLN A 110 2.65 -17.78 -1.42
N GLN A 111 2.57 -16.66 -2.14
CA GLN A 111 2.39 -16.68 -3.58
C GLN A 111 3.60 -17.26 -4.32
N ALA A 112 4.83 -17.03 -3.83
CA ALA A 112 6.01 -17.69 -4.36
C ALA A 112 5.95 -19.22 -4.18
N ARG A 113 5.36 -19.71 -3.08
CA ARG A 113 5.12 -21.15 -2.85
C ARG A 113 4.01 -21.72 -3.73
N TRP A 114 2.95 -20.95 -4.00
CA TRP A 114 1.80 -21.42 -4.79
C TRP A 114 2.03 -21.36 -6.30
N PHE A 115 2.71 -20.33 -6.77
CA PHE A 115 2.83 -20.03 -8.21
C PHE A 115 4.28 -20.01 -8.72
N GLY A 116 5.27 -20.06 -7.82
CA GLY A 116 6.69 -19.96 -8.17
C GLY A 116 7.26 -18.55 -7.94
N SER A 117 8.60 -18.47 -7.85
CA SER A 117 9.34 -17.21 -7.69
C SER A 117 9.75 -16.58 -9.03
N GLY A 118 9.45 -17.23 -10.16
CA GLY A 118 9.81 -16.72 -11.48
C GLY A 118 8.99 -15.51 -11.93
N ALA A 119 9.50 -14.84 -12.97
CA ALA A 119 8.91 -13.68 -13.63
C ALA A 119 8.20 -14.05 -14.94
N GLU A 120 7.75 -15.30 -15.09
CA GLU A 120 6.98 -15.71 -16.26
C GLU A 120 5.62 -15.00 -16.27
N PHE A 121 5.12 -14.68 -17.46
CA PHE A 121 3.86 -13.96 -17.62
C PHE A 121 2.70 -14.63 -16.87
N GLU A 122 2.58 -15.96 -16.95
CA GLU A 122 1.54 -16.71 -16.24
C GLU A 122 1.67 -16.60 -14.71
N THR A 123 2.90 -16.68 -14.19
CA THR A 123 3.21 -16.52 -12.76
C THR A 123 2.80 -15.13 -12.28
N ILE A 124 3.18 -14.08 -13.02
CA ILE A 124 2.83 -12.69 -12.69
C ILE A 124 1.31 -12.48 -12.71
N VAL A 125 0.61 -12.96 -13.75
CA VAL A 125 -0.85 -12.81 -13.83
C VAL A 125 -1.54 -13.47 -12.65
N LYS A 126 -1.16 -14.71 -12.28
CA LYS A 126 -1.72 -15.39 -11.10
C LYS A 126 -1.48 -14.59 -9.82
N LYS A 127 -0.26 -14.05 -9.65
CA LYS A 127 0.10 -13.27 -8.47
C LYS A 127 -0.71 -11.97 -8.38
N VAL A 128 -0.81 -11.23 -9.49
CA VAL A 128 -1.61 -10.00 -9.57
C VAL A 128 -3.08 -10.27 -9.28
N LEU A 129 -3.65 -11.37 -9.80
CA LEU A 129 -5.06 -11.73 -9.56
C LEU A 129 -5.34 -12.04 -8.09
N VAL A 130 -4.44 -12.76 -7.40
CA VAL A 130 -4.60 -13.06 -5.97
C VAL A 130 -4.40 -11.81 -5.11
N ASP A 131 -3.41 -10.99 -5.44
CA ASP A 131 -3.12 -9.75 -4.72
C ASP A 131 -4.27 -8.74 -4.87
N GLN A 132 -4.66 -8.41 -6.10
CA GLN A 132 -5.63 -7.36 -6.39
C GLN A 132 -7.09 -7.84 -6.30
N GLY A 133 -7.32 -9.15 -6.33
CA GLY A 133 -8.61 -9.78 -6.09
C GLY A 133 -8.82 -10.03 -4.60
N PRO A 134 -8.75 -11.28 -4.12
CA PRO A 134 -9.13 -11.64 -2.76
C PRO A 134 -8.35 -10.88 -1.68
N PHE A 135 -7.04 -10.71 -1.82
CA PHE A 135 -6.26 -10.02 -0.80
C PHE A 135 -6.67 -8.54 -0.69
N ASN A 136 -6.70 -7.81 -1.79
CA ASN A 136 -7.06 -6.40 -1.77
C ASN A 136 -8.53 -6.18 -1.36
N LEU A 137 -9.46 -6.95 -1.93
CA LEU A 137 -10.89 -6.81 -1.69
C LEU A 137 -11.31 -7.17 -0.27
N LEU A 138 -10.70 -8.22 0.32
CA LEU A 138 -11.11 -8.75 1.63
C LEU A 138 -10.27 -8.23 2.79
N TRP A 139 -9.01 -7.86 2.53
CA TRP A 139 -8.09 -7.42 3.58
C TRP A 139 -7.66 -5.97 3.39
N ALA A 140 -6.93 -5.65 2.31
CA ALA A 140 -6.23 -4.36 2.21
C ALA A 140 -7.20 -3.17 2.22
N THR A 141 -8.23 -3.20 1.38
CA THR A 141 -9.21 -2.10 1.28
C THR A 141 -10.08 -1.99 2.54
N PRO A 142 -10.71 -3.06 3.06
CA PRO A 142 -11.49 -2.99 4.30
C PRO A 142 -10.69 -2.51 5.50
N THR A 143 -9.51 -3.06 5.74
CA THR A 143 -8.68 -2.67 6.89
C THR A 143 -8.23 -1.23 6.78
N THR A 144 -7.87 -0.76 5.58
CA THR A 144 -7.51 0.65 5.35
C THR A 144 -8.70 1.56 5.66
N ILE A 145 -9.88 1.29 5.12
CA ILE A 145 -11.07 2.14 5.33
C ILE A 145 -11.46 2.21 6.81
N LEU A 146 -11.48 1.06 7.49
CA LEU A 146 -11.89 1.01 8.90
C LEU A 146 -10.87 1.69 9.81
N LEU A 147 -9.58 1.37 9.65
CA LEU A 147 -8.53 1.87 10.54
C LEU A 147 -8.20 3.34 10.27
N TYR A 148 -8.13 3.76 9.00
CA TYR A 148 -7.98 5.20 8.71
C TYR A 148 -9.24 5.97 9.07
N GLY A 149 -10.44 5.41 8.90
CA GLY A 149 -11.69 6.05 9.33
C GLY A 149 -11.73 6.28 10.85
N TRP A 150 -11.23 5.32 11.63
CA TRP A 150 -11.07 5.47 13.08
C TRP A 150 -10.01 6.53 13.44
N LYS A 151 -8.85 6.51 12.75
CA LYS A 151 -7.81 7.55 12.90
C LYS A 151 -8.34 8.95 12.55
N ASP A 152 -9.09 9.09 11.46
CA ASP A 152 -9.73 10.34 11.00
C ASP A 152 -10.92 10.77 11.88
N SER A 153 -11.26 9.96 12.88
CA SER A 153 -12.22 10.26 13.93
C SER A 153 -11.54 10.49 15.27
N ASP A 154 -10.27 10.91 15.25
CA ASP A 154 -9.44 11.21 16.42
C ASP A 154 -9.38 10.04 17.40
N PHE A 155 -9.36 8.82 16.86
CA PHE A 155 -9.37 7.56 17.62
C PHE A 155 -10.63 7.34 18.49
N SER A 156 -11.72 8.08 18.24
CA SER A 156 -13.01 7.87 18.88
C SER A 156 -13.88 6.90 18.08
N LEU A 157 -14.23 5.76 18.70
CA LEU A 157 -15.15 4.79 18.10
C LEU A 157 -16.57 5.32 17.99
N GLU A 158 -16.99 6.20 18.90
CA GLU A 158 -18.29 6.86 18.87
C GLU A 158 -18.39 7.79 17.65
N ARG A 159 -17.45 8.73 17.51
CA ARG A 159 -17.39 9.63 16.34
C ARG A 159 -17.24 8.87 15.03
N PHE A 160 -16.49 7.77 15.04
CA PHE A 160 -16.40 6.91 13.87
C PHE A 160 -17.78 6.35 13.53
N ARG A 161 -18.44 5.67 14.47
CA ARG A 161 -19.78 5.08 14.29
C ARG A 161 -20.83 6.07 13.80
N GLU A 162 -20.79 7.31 14.28
CA GLU A 162 -21.70 8.37 13.82
C GLU A 162 -21.47 8.76 12.34
N LYS A 163 -20.23 8.67 11.85
CA LYS A 163 -19.86 9.01 10.46
C LYS A 163 -20.09 7.87 9.47
N ILE A 164 -20.03 6.62 9.92
CA ILE A 164 -20.17 5.45 9.04
C ILE A 164 -21.63 4.99 8.93
N SER A 165 -22.13 4.98 7.70
CA SER A 165 -23.34 4.26 7.31
C SER A 165 -22.98 3.18 6.29
N ALA A 166 -23.84 2.16 6.11
CA ALA A 166 -23.65 1.14 5.08
C ALA A 166 -23.46 1.75 3.68
N ARG A 167 -24.18 2.84 3.40
CA ARG A 167 -24.08 3.59 2.14
C ARG A 167 -22.72 4.29 2.00
N THR A 168 -22.28 5.00 3.04
CA THR A 168 -20.97 5.69 3.04
C THR A 168 -19.83 4.70 2.92
N LEU A 169 -19.90 3.57 3.64
CA LEU A 169 -18.91 2.51 3.57
C LEU A 169 -18.82 1.90 2.17
N LEU A 170 -19.96 1.59 1.54
CA LEU A 170 -19.98 1.05 0.19
C LEU A 170 -19.37 2.03 -0.83
N TYR A 171 -19.67 3.33 -0.75
CA TYR A 171 -19.07 4.31 -1.66
C TYR A 171 -17.59 4.50 -1.43
N SER A 172 -17.15 4.61 -0.18
CA SER A 172 -15.74 4.68 0.16
C SER A 172 -15.01 3.43 -0.33
N TYR A 173 -15.61 2.24 -0.14
CA TYR A 173 -15.06 0.98 -0.61
C TYR A 173 -14.88 0.97 -2.12
N VAL A 174 -15.94 1.22 -2.89
CA VAL A 174 -15.86 1.21 -4.37
C VAL A 174 -14.89 2.29 -4.87
N SER A 175 -14.94 3.49 -4.31
CA SER A 175 -14.03 4.58 -4.71
C SER A 175 -12.56 4.25 -4.41
N VAL A 176 -12.26 3.74 -3.21
CA VAL A 176 -10.89 3.34 -2.84
C VAL A 176 -10.43 2.17 -3.71
N GLN A 177 -11.28 1.16 -3.92
CA GLN A 177 -10.94 -0.03 -4.69
C GLN A 177 -10.64 0.28 -6.16
N VAL A 178 -11.48 1.09 -6.80
CA VAL A 178 -11.26 1.49 -8.21
C VAL A 178 -9.94 2.27 -8.33
N ASN A 179 -9.71 3.24 -7.44
CA ASN A 179 -8.45 3.99 -7.43
C ASN A 179 -7.24 3.11 -7.14
N ALA A 180 -7.39 2.15 -6.23
CA ALA A 180 -6.34 1.19 -5.91
C ALA A 180 -5.99 0.36 -7.14
N TRP A 181 -6.96 -0.21 -7.86
CA TRP A 181 -6.68 -1.01 -9.05
C TRP A 181 -5.94 -0.25 -10.14
N PHE A 182 -6.32 1.00 -10.43
CA PHE A 182 -5.61 1.81 -11.43
C PHE A 182 -4.14 2.03 -11.10
N LEU A 183 -3.82 2.19 -9.82
CA LEU A 183 -2.45 2.49 -9.38
C LEU A 183 -1.64 1.23 -9.08
N TRP A 184 -2.27 0.23 -8.46
CA TRP A 184 -1.60 -0.94 -7.91
C TRP A 184 -1.54 -2.10 -8.88
N ILE A 185 -2.51 -2.34 -9.77
CA ILE A 185 -2.39 -3.44 -10.75
C ILE A 185 -1.10 -3.31 -11.57
N PRO A 186 -0.76 -2.14 -12.17
CA PRO A 186 0.50 -1.98 -12.88
C PRO A 186 1.71 -2.07 -11.94
N CYS A 187 1.62 -1.48 -10.76
CA CYS A 187 2.71 -1.45 -9.79
C CYS A 187 3.08 -2.86 -9.30
N VAL A 188 2.10 -3.68 -8.91
CA VAL A 188 2.36 -5.05 -8.43
C VAL A 188 2.80 -5.96 -9.56
N ALA A 189 2.33 -5.75 -10.80
CA ALA A 189 2.83 -6.50 -11.95
C ALA A 189 4.33 -6.25 -12.17
N ILE A 190 4.77 -4.99 -12.05
CA ILE A 190 6.19 -4.60 -12.11
C ILE A 190 6.96 -5.23 -10.94
N ILE A 191 6.44 -5.15 -9.71
CA ILE A 191 7.10 -5.73 -8.53
C ILE A 191 7.25 -7.25 -8.66
N TYR A 192 6.23 -7.96 -9.16
CA TYR A 192 6.31 -9.41 -9.37
C TYR A 192 7.21 -9.84 -10.53
N SER A 193 7.75 -8.88 -11.28
CA SER A 193 8.77 -9.14 -12.30
C SER A 193 10.19 -9.14 -11.73
N LEU A 194 10.38 -8.84 -10.44
CA LEU A 194 11.62 -8.94 -9.67
C LEU A 194 11.64 -10.20 -8.81
#